data_AF-A0A9X8DQU3-F1
#
_entry.id   AF-A0A9X8DQU3-F1
#
_cell.length_a   1.000
_cell.length_b   1.000
_cell.length_c   1.000
_cell.angle_alpha   90.00
_cell.angle_beta   90.00
_cell.angle_gamma   90.00
#
_symmetry.space_group_name_H-M   'P 1'
#
loop_
_entity.id
_entity.type
_entity.pdbx_description
1 polymer ?
#
loop_
_entity_poly.entity_id
_entity_poly.type
_entity_poly.pdbx_seq_one_letter_code
_entity_poly.pdbx_strand_id
1 'polypeptide(L)'
;MTIACFHLTCKQASDESIYDFISRRFSPVVANRLLDPMVSGIFGGNIRHLSMRSCFGLLWDMEQSHGSIVRAMLFGSSPKSTTLLDGTAHSSFVKTGSKAMSMSFTHGMQTFTDALAAHIEVLLADATSTP
;
A
#
# COMPACT_ATOMS: atom_id res chain seq x y z
N MET A 1 -16.57 -28.00 -13.07
CA MET A 1 -15.70 -28.62 -12.04
C MET A 1 -14.90 -27.57 -11.23
N THR A 2 -15.39 -26.35 -10.98
CA THR A 2 -14.54 -25.31 -10.33
C THR A 2 -15.30 -24.28 -9.47
N ILE A 3 -16.46 -24.62 -8.90
CA ILE A 3 -17.16 -23.71 -7.96
C ILE A 3 -16.97 -24.16 -6.49
N ALA A 4 -16.38 -25.33 -6.25
CA ALA A 4 -16.32 -25.94 -4.91
C ALA A 4 -15.23 -25.39 -3.96
N CYS A 5 -14.33 -24.49 -4.40
CA CYS A 5 -13.21 -24.02 -3.57
C CYS A 5 -13.34 -22.57 -3.06
N PHE A 6 -14.55 -21.99 -3.04
CA PHE A 6 -14.76 -20.68 -2.41
C PHE A 6 -14.98 -20.75 -0.89
N HIS A 7 -15.21 -21.94 -0.35
CA HIS A 7 -15.71 -22.10 1.03
C HIS A 7 -14.78 -22.86 1.99
N LEU A 8 -13.64 -23.40 1.53
CA LEU A 8 -12.71 -24.11 2.40
C LEU A 8 -11.38 -23.38 2.57
N THR A 9 -10.95 -23.36 3.83
CA THR A 9 -9.65 -22.93 4.36
C THR A 9 -9.44 -21.42 4.45
N CYS A 10 -10.11 -20.86 5.47
CA CYS A 10 -9.38 -20.03 6.41
C CYS A 10 -8.19 -20.85 6.93
N LYS A 11 -7.04 -20.78 6.25
CA LYS A 11 -5.77 -21.20 6.84
C LYS A 11 -5.46 -20.14 7.89
N GLN A 12 -6.02 -20.37 9.08
CA GLN A 12 -5.81 -19.52 10.24
C GLN A 12 -4.30 -19.30 10.43
N ALA A 13 -3.91 -18.03 10.50
CA ALA A 13 -2.67 -17.51 11.10
C ALA A 13 -1.33 -17.62 10.33
N SER A 14 -1.20 -18.30 9.19
CA SER A 14 0.10 -18.30 8.47
C SER A 14 0.16 -17.22 7.41
N ASP A 15 1.13 -16.31 7.54
CA ASP A 15 1.57 -15.47 6.44
C ASP A 15 1.95 -16.34 5.23
N GLU A 16 1.31 -16.11 4.09
CA GLU A 16 1.57 -16.86 2.85
C GLU A 16 2.25 -15.95 1.82
N SER A 17 2.95 -16.56 0.86
CA SER A 17 3.61 -15.81 -0.19
C SER A 17 2.59 -15.14 -1.11
N ILE A 18 2.98 -14.02 -1.73
CA ILE A 18 2.16 -13.36 -2.77
C ILE A 18 1.84 -14.36 -3.89
N TYR A 19 2.79 -15.20 -4.28
CA TYR A 19 2.59 -16.22 -5.31
C TYR A 19 1.48 -17.20 -4.96
N ASP A 20 1.50 -17.76 -3.76
CA ASP A 20 0.54 -18.78 -3.33
C ASP A 20 -0.87 -18.18 -3.21
N PHE A 21 -0.96 -16.99 -2.62
CA PHE A 21 -2.23 -16.26 -2.49
C PHE A 21 -2.88 -15.98 -3.85
N ILE A 22 -2.11 -15.43 -4.80
CA ILE A 22 -2.62 -15.05 -6.12
C ILE A 22 -2.90 -16.29 -6.98
N SER A 23 -2.06 -17.32 -6.89
CA SER A 23 -2.29 -18.58 -7.60
C SER A 23 -3.58 -19.27 -7.13
N ARG A 24 -3.89 -19.19 -5.83
CA ARG A 24 -5.10 -19.72 -5.22
C ARG A 24 -6.37 -18.95 -5.62
N ARG A 25 -6.28 -17.62 -5.76
CA ARG A 25 -7.46 -16.76 -6.02
C ARG A 25 -7.70 -16.43 -7.50
N PHE A 26 -6.65 -16.39 -8.31
CA PHE A 26 -6.76 -16.05 -9.73
C PHE A 26 -6.23 -17.18 -10.60
N SER A 27 -4.90 -17.32 -10.68
CA SER A 27 -4.22 -18.35 -11.47
C SER A 27 -2.70 -18.21 -11.30
N PRO A 28 -1.93 -19.32 -11.37
CA PRO A 28 -0.48 -19.26 -11.42
C PRO A 28 0.04 -18.46 -12.63
N VAL A 29 -0.71 -18.38 -13.73
CA VAL A 29 -0.33 -17.56 -14.90
C VAL A 29 -0.35 -16.08 -14.55
N VAL A 30 -1.37 -15.64 -13.80
CA VAL A 30 -1.50 -14.24 -13.35
C VAL A 30 -0.39 -13.91 -12.36
N ALA A 31 -0.08 -14.83 -11.44
CA ALA A 31 1.02 -14.65 -10.49
C ALA A 31 2.36 -14.40 -11.22
N ASN A 32 2.73 -15.27 -12.17
CA ASN A 32 4.02 -15.16 -12.86
C ASN A 32 4.09 -14.03 -13.91
N ARG A 33 3.00 -13.75 -14.64
CA ARG A 33 3.06 -12.80 -15.78
C ARG A 33 2.65 -11.37 -15.44
N LEU A 34 1.90 -11.17 -14.35
CA LEU A 34 1.39 -9.86 -13.97
C LEU A 34 1.95 -9.42 -12.61
N LEU A 35 1.82 -10.27 -11.60
CA LEU A 35 2.21 -9.89 -10.24
C LEU A 35 3.73 -9.88 -10.06
N ASP A 36 4.45 -10.82 -10.67
CA ASP A 36 5.92 -10.86 -10.60
C ASP A 36 6.59 -9.55 -11.07
N PRO A 37 6.35 -9.03 -12.29
CA PRO A 37 6.94 -7.76 -12.72
C PRO A 37 6.43 -6.56 -11.91
N MET A 38 5.18 -6.59 -11.46
CA MET A 38 4.60 -5.51 -10.65
C MET A 38 5.29 -5.42 -9.27
N VAL A 39 5.45 -6.56 -8.60
CA VAL A 39 6.11 -6.64 -7.29
C VAL A 39 7.60 -6.37 -7.42
N SER A 40 8.25 -6.84 -8.49
CA SER A 40 9.63 -6.46 -8.77
C SER A 40 9.79 -4.95 -8.99
N GLY A 41 8.80 -4.28 -9.59
CA GLY A 41 8.84 -2.83 -9.80
C GLY A 41 8.62 -2.00 -8.54
N ILE A 42 7.76 -2.47 -7.62
CA ILE A 42 7.40 -1.74 -6.39
C ILE A 42 8.36 -2.09 -5.24
N PHE A 43 8.62 -3.38 -5.02
CA PHE A 43 9.35 -3.91 -3.88
C PHE A 43 10.74 -4.44 -4.23
N GLY A 44 11.09 -4.62 -5.52
CA GLY A 44 12.40 -5.14 -5.92
C GLY A 44 12.67 -6.59 -5.50
N GLY A 45 11.63 -7.39 -5.23
CA GLY A 45 11.75 -8.73 -4.65
C GLY A 45 10.97 -9.82 -5.39
N ASN A 46 11.14 -11.07 -4.95
CA ASN A 46 10.52 -12.26 -5.54
C ASN A 46 9.19 -12.59 -4.86
N ILE A 47 8.13 -12.76 -5.65
CA ILE A 47 6.76 -13.03 -5.17
C ILE A 47 6.60 -14.35 -4.39
N ARG A 48 7.54 -15.29 -4.49
CA ARG A 48 7.53 -16.56 -3.76
C ARG A 48 8.04 -16.43 -2.33
N HIS A 49 8.77 -15.36 -2.02
CA HIS A 49 9.36 -15.11 -0.70
C HIS A 49 8.72 -13.94 0.03
N LEU A 50 8.07 -13.04 -0.70
CA LEU A 50 7.41 -11.87 -0.12
C LEU A 50 6.06 -12.24 0.50
N SER A 51 5.86 -11.72 1.71
CA SER A 51 4.63 -11.83 2.49
C SER A 51 3.46 -11.11 1.83
N MET A 52 2.34 -11.80 1.64
CA MET A 52 1.11 -11.17 1.18
C MET A 52 0.56 -10.19 2.22
N ARG A 53 0.65 -10.52 3.51
CA ARG A 53 0.12 -9.70 4.61
C ARG A 53 0.89 -8.38 4.75
N SER A 54 2.21 -8.40 4.60
CA SER A 54 3.04 -7.20 4.71
C SER A 54 3.01 -6.33 3.45
N CYS A 55 3.10 -6.93 2.26
CA CYS A 55 3.14 -6.16 1.01
C CYS A 55 1.75 -5.65 0.58
N PHE A 56 0.69 -6.41 0.85
CA PHE A 56 -0.67 -6.12 0.39
C PHE A 56 -1.72 -6.32 1.50
N GLY A 57 -1.47 -5.73 2.67
CA GLY A 57 -2.35 -5.86 3.85
C GLY A 57 -3.81 -5.49 3.58
N LEU A 58 -4.07 -4.45 2.79
CA LEU A 58 -5.44 -4.07 2.40
C LEU A 58 -6.17 -5.21 1.66
N LEU A 59 -5.47 -5.87 0.72
CA LEU A 59 -6.06 -6.93 -0.10
C LEU A 59 -6.29 -8.20 0.72
N TRP A 60 -5.38 -8.47 1.67
CA TRP A 60 -5.52 -9.52 2.67
C TRP A 60 -6.77 -9.29 3.54
N ASP A 61 -6.93 -8.09 4.09
CA ASP A 61 -8.08 -7.76 4.95
C ASP A 61 -9.41 -7.82 4.19
N MET A 62 -9.42 -7.39 2.92
CA MET A 62 -10.58 -7.51 2.04
C MET A 62 -10.96 -8.96 1.76
N GLU A 63 -9.98 -9.83 1.53
CA GLU A 63 -10.22 -11.27 1.32
C GLU A 63 -10.77 -11.92 2.60
N GLN A 64 -10.20 -11.59 3.77
CA GLN A 64 -10.64 -12.15 5.06
C GLN A 64 -12.04 -11.69 5.46
N SER A 65 -12.36 -10.42 5.25
CA SER A 65 -13.67 -9.84 5.61
C SER A 65 -14.81 -10.27 4.69
N HIS A 66 -14.56 -10.35 3.37
CA HIS A 66 -15.62 -10.63 2.39
C HIS A 66 -15.55 -12.03 1.76
N GLY A 67 -14.50 -12.81 2.02
CA GLY A 67 -14.26 -14.14 1.45
C GLY A 67 -13.78 -14.14 -0.01
N SER A 68 -13.76 -12.97 -0.66
CA SER A 68 -13.36 -12.79 -2.06
C SER A 68 -12.96 -11.33 -2.31
N ILE A 69 -11.82 -11.13 -2.97
CA ILE A 69 -11.29 -9.81 -3.34
C ILE A 69 -12.24 -9.08 -4.30
N VAL A 70 -12.76 -9.80 -5.30
CA VAL A 70 -13.68 -9.22 -6.29
C VAL A 70 -14.99 -8.80 -5.62
N ARG A 71 -15.49 -9.60 -4.67
CA ARG A 71 -16.69 -9.25 -3.89
C ARG A 71 -16.43 -8.04 -3.00
N ALA A 72 -15.27 -7.98 -2.36
CA ALA A 72 -14.87 -6.83 -1.56
C ALA A 72 -14.75 -5.54 -2.40
N MET A 73 -14.26 -5.60 -3.63
CA MET A 73 -14.18 -4.41 -4.51
C MET A 73 -15.56 -3.93 -4.99
N LEU A 74 -16.50 -4.85 -5.25
CA LEU A 74 -17.84 -4.50 -5.73
C LEU A 74 -18.79 -4.02 -4.62
N PHE A 75 -18.69 -4.60 -3.42
CA PHE A 75 -19.61 -4.34 -2.30
C PHE A 75 -18.95 -3.61 -1.13
N GLY A 76 -17.63 -3.43 -1.15
CA GLY A 76 -16.89 -2.73 -0.11
C GLY A 76 -16.92 -1.23 -0.31
N SER A 77 -17.68 -0.54 0.53
CA SER A 77 -17.57 0.91 0.69
C SER A 77 -16.45 1.20 1.70
N SER A 78 -15.22 1.43 1.23
CA SER A 78 -14.17 1.92 2.12
C SER A 78 -14.51 3.36 2.56
N PRO A 79 -14.54 3.67 3.87
CA PRO A 79 -14.75 5.04 4.32
C PRO A 79 -13.58 5.90 3.82
N LYS A 80 -13.87 6.92 3.01
CA LYS A 80 -12.86 7.91 2.61
C LYS A 80 -12.59 8.78 3.83
N SER A 81 -11.41 8.66 4.43
CA SER A 81 -11.01 9.54 5.54
C SER A 81 -10.96 10.99 5.03
N THR A 82 -11.88 11.82 5.52
CA THR A 82 -11.98 13.24 5.19
C THR A 82 -11.07 14.12 6.07
N THR A 83 -10.35 13.49 7.00
CA THR A 83 -9.44 14.12 7.95
C THR A 83 -8.02 13.61 7.75
N LEU A 84 -7.05 14.50 7.93
CA LEU A 84 -5.64 14.14 8.07
C LEU A 84 -5.38 13.47 9.43
N LEU A 85 -4.17 12.93 9.61
CA LEU A 85 -3.73 12.27 10.85
C LEU A 85 -3.82 13.20 12.07
N ASP A 86 -3.62 14.50 11.86
CA ASP A 86 -3.69 15.54 12.90
C ASP A 86 -5.13 16.02 13.20
N GLY A 87 -6.14 15.36 12.62
CA GLY A 87 -7.56 15.73 12.77
C GLY A 87 -7.99 16.97 11.95
N THR A 88 -7.06 17.61 11.25
CA THR A 88 -7.35 18.74 10.36
C THR A 88 -8.04 18.27 9.08
N ALA A 89 -8.95 19.10 8.54
CA ALA A 89 -9.61 18.81 7.28
C ALA A 89 -8.60 18.92 6.11
N HIS A 90 -8.78 18.10 5.07
CA HIS A 90 -7.95 18.18 3.86
C HIS A 90 -7.95 19.60 3.28
N SER A 91 -6.77 20.20 3.18
CA SER A 91 -6.60 21.51 2.53
C SER A 91 -6.95 21.42 1.04
N SER A 92 -7.23 22.57 0.40
CA SER A 92 -7.48 22.63 -1.05
C SER A 92 -6.33 22.04 -1.87
N PHE A 93 -5.11 22.19 -1.38
CA PHE A 93 -3.92 21.57 -1.96
C PHE A 93 -3.99 20.04 -1.88
N VAL A 94 -4.27 19.44 -0.71
CA VAL A 94 -4.34 17.97 -0.56
C VAL A 94 -5.49 17.38 -1.38
N LYS A 95 -6.63 18.07 -1.48
CA LYS A 95 -7.76 17.64 -2.34
C LYS A 95 -7.43 17.66 -3.82
N THR A 96 -6.53 18.55 -4.24
CA THR A 96 -6.09 18.66 -5.64
C THR A 96 -4.98 17.65 -5.92
N GLY A 97 -3.99 17.55 -5.02
CA GLY A 97 -2.88 16.61 -5.11
C GLY A 97 -3.31 15.14 -5.03
N SER A 98 -4.31 14.81 -4.22
CA SER A 98 -4.85 13.43 -4.12
C SER A 98 -5.51 12.91 -5.41
N LYS A 99 -5.76 13.78 -6.40
CA LYS A 99 -6.24 13.37 -7.73
C LYS A 99 -5.10 13.07 -8.71
N ALA A 100 -3.88 13.51 -8.41
CA ALA A 100 -2.73 13.23 -9.26
C ALA A 100 -2.27 11.78 -9.08
N MET A 101 -1.90 11.12 -10.18
CA MET A 101 -1.38 9.75 -10.15
C MET A 101 0.02 9.66 -9.54
N SER A 102 0.82 10.71 -9.70
CA SER A 102 2.15 10.88 -9.10
C SER A 102 2.49 12.36 -9.08
N MET A 103 3.36 12.77 -8.14
CA MET A 103 3.85 14.14 -8.00
C MET A 103 5.36 14.11 -7.79
N SER A 104 6.05 15.12 -8.30
CA SER A 104 7.49 15.32 -8.08
C SER A 104 7.80 16.81 -7.96
N PHE A 105 9.01 17.13 -7.51
CA PHE A 105 9.49 18.52 -7.40
C PHE A 105 10.24 18.93 -8.67
N THR A 106 10.30 20.23 -8.94
CA THR A 106 10.95 20.80 -10.13
C THR A 106 12.45 20.45 -10.23
N HIS A 107 13.14 20.33 -9.10
CA HIS A 107 14.55 19.96 -9.01
C HIS A 107 14.75 18.50 -8.54
N GLY A 108 13.72 17.65 -8.67
CA GLY A 108 13.75 16.25 -8.25
C GLY A 108 13.48 16.03 -6.76
N MET A 109 13.34 14.77 -6.36
CA MET A 109 12.94 14.38 -4.99
C MET A 109 13.97 14.75 -3.92
N GLN A 110 15.23 15.01 -4.30
CA GLN A 110 16.26 15.47 -3.38
C GLN A 110 15.92 16.83 -2.76
N THR A 111 15.15 17.67 -3.48
CA THR A 111 14.64 18.95 -2.95
C THR A 111 13.93 18.77 -1.61
N PHE A 112 13.21 17.65 -1.44
CA PHE A 112 12.52 17.35 -0.19
C PHE A 112 13.49 17.04 0.96
N THR A 113 14.51 16.22 0.71
CA THR A 113 15.50 15.87 1.73
C THR A 113 16.39 17.06 2.09
N ASP A 114 16.78 17.87 1.11
CA ASP A 114 17.61 19.06 1.33
C ASP A 114 16.85 20.11 2.16
N ALA A 115 15.57 20.33 1.85
CA ALA A 115 14.73 21.25 2.62
C ALA A 115 14.52 20.76 4.06
N LEU A 116 14.34 19.45 4.26
CA LEU A 116 14.18 18.87 5.59
C LEU A 116 15.47 18.96 6.41
N ALA A 117 16.62 18.72 5.79
CA ALA A 117 17.93 18.88 6.44
C ALA A 117 18.15 20.33 6.89
N ALA A 118 17.93 21.30 6.00
CA ALA A 118 18.04 22.72 6.33
C ALA A 118 17.08 23.14 7.46
N HIS A 119 15.87 22.60 7.49
CA HIS A 119 14.90 22.92 8.54
C HIS A 119 15.32 22.38 9.92
N ILE A 120 15.91 21.18 9.96
CA ILE A 120 16.47 20.62 11.19
C ILE A 120 17.66 21.46 11.67
N GLU A 121 18.55 21.92 10.78
CA GLU A 121 19.69 22.77 11.15
C GLU A 121 19.26 24.10 11.76
N VAL A 122 18.23 24.75 11.22
CA VAL A 122 17.68 25.99 11.78
C VAL A 122 17.11 25.76 13.18
N LEU A 123 16.33 24.69 13.38
CA LEU A 123 15.78 24.35 14.70
C LEU A 123 16.86 24.06 15.74
N LEU A 124 17.96 23.41 15.32
CA LEU A 124 19.10 23.16 16.19
C LEU A 124 19.87 24.44 16.53
N ALA A 125 20.03 25.36 15.57
CA ALA A 125 20.65 26.67 15.81
C ALA A 125 19.85 27.49 16.83
N ASP A 126 18.52 27.53 16.70
CA ASP A 126 17.63 28.22 17.64
C ASP A 126 17.70 27.59 19.05
N ALA A 127 17.76 26.25 19.15
CA ALA A 127 17.86 25.54 20.43
C ALA A 127 19.20 25.75 21.16
N THR A 128 20.29 26.03 20.44
CA THR A 128 21.60 26.34 21.05
C THR A 128 21.77 27.81 21.47
N SER A 129 20.81 28.67 21.15
CA SER A 129 20.87 30.11 21.40
C SER A 129 20.19 30.58 22.70
N THR A 130 19.53 29.68 23.44
CA THR A 130 18.96 30.00 24.77
C THR A 130 20.03 29.89 25.88
N PRO A 131 20.31 30.98 26.63
CA PRO A 131 21.27 30.99 27.75
C PRO A 131 20.81 30.23 28.99
#